data_AF-A0A2N1TVD4-F1
#
_entry.id   AF-A0A2N1TVD4-F1
#
_cell.length_a   1.000
_cell.length_b   1.000
_cell.length_c   1.000
_cell.angle_alpha   90.00
_cell.angle_beta   90.00
_cell.angle_gamma   90.00
#
_symmetry.space_group_name_H-M   'P 1'
#
loop_
_entity.id
_entity.type
_entity.pdbx_description
1 polymer ?
#
loop_
_entity_poly.entity_id
_entity_poly.type
_entity_poly.pdbx_seq_one_letter_code
_entity_poly.pdbx_strand_id
1 'polypeptide(L)'
;MKNREDFSELNEQELEEKYKHYKEELFNLRFQAVTGQLANPSRISLVRRNIARVKTYLTRMEKARIFDLLKSEYNALLKEEKIDTTKTPLQEKIARLKARLSVKARKVNQEIRTNCDKKVAELLKNIRGEISKKLKASKGKDEVQLRAASKRLKDPKCTIRKKFLDKLSEMGLNEASQIATIKENKRAKLRELENIRVLQRELTAGRLPF
;
A
#
# COMPACT_ATOMS: atom_id res chain seq x y z
N MET A 1 24.27 -29.84 -18.01
CA MET A 1 23.13 -29.36 -17.18
C MET A 1 22.85 -27.91 -17.56
N LYS A 2 21.63 -27.56 -17.99
CA LYS A 2 21.28 -26.19 -18.43
C LYS A 2 21.43 -25.21 -17.26
N ASN A 3 22.23 -24.15 -17.43
CA ASN A 3 22.48 -23.06 -16.48
C ASN A 3 21.25 -22.79 -15.60
N ARG A 4 21.31 -23.27 -14.35
CA ARG A 4 20.34 -22.93 -13.32
C ARG A 4 20.87 -21.66 -12.70
N GLU A 5 20.32 -20.52 -13.11
CA GLU A 5 20.59 -19.28 -12.39
C GLU A 5 20.22 -19.49 -10.92
N ASP A 6 21.19 -19.19 -10.06
CA ASP A 6 20.96 -19.18 -8.63
C ASP A 6 20.26 -17.87 -8.26
N PHE A 7 19.18 -18.00 -7.50
CA PHE A 7 18.35 -16.88 -7.04
C PHE A 7 18.38 -16.78 -5.50
N SER A 8 19.18 -17.61 -4.83
CA SER A 8 19.23 -17.69 -3.36
C SER A 8 19.97 -16.51 -2.71
N GLU A 9 20.96 -15.94 -3.39
CA GLU A 9 21.79 -14.83 -2.87
C GLU A 9 21.27 -13.44 -3.27
N LEU A 10 20.21 -13.38 -4.07
CA LEU A 10 19.68 -12.11 -4.57
C LEU A 10 18.75 -11.45 -3.56
N ASN A 11 18.81 -10.12 -3.52
CA ASN A 11 17.91 -9.30 -2.72
C ASN A 11 16.51 -9.19 -3.35
N GLU A 12 15.49 -8.78 -2.57
CA GLU A 12 14.11 -8.64 -3.06
C GLU A 12 14.03 -7.74 -4.32
N GLN A 13 14.76 -6.62 -4.32
CA GLN A 13 14.79 -5.67 -5.45
C GLN A 13 15.38 -6.30 -6.71
N GLU A 14 16.50 -7.02 -6.58
CA GLU A 14 17.16 -7.69 -7.70
C GLU A 14 16.28 -8.82 -8.27
N LEU A 15 15.57 -9.55 -7.41
CA LEU A 15 14.58 -10.54 -7.81
C LEU A 15 13.41 -9.91 -8.57
N GLU A 16 12.91 -8.75 -8.12
CA GLU A 16 11.86 -8.01 -8.83
C GLU A 16 12.33 -7.50 -10.20
N GLU A 17 13.56 -7.01 -10.30
CA GLU A 17 14.17 -6.58 -11.56
C GLU A 17 14.32 -7.76 -12.53
N LYS A 18 14.88 -8.89 -12.07
CA LYS A 18 14.94 -10.12 -12.87
C LYS A 18 13.57 -10.59 -13.30
N TYR A 19 12.56 -10.50 -12.42
CA TYR A 19 11.19 -10.85 -12.77
C TYR A 19 10.60 -9.98 -13.89
N LYS A 20 10.86 -8.66 -13.87
CA LYS A 20 10.45 -7.73 -14.94
C LYS A 20 11.16 -8.07 -16.25
N HIS A 21 12.48 -8.24 -16.20
CA HIS A 21 13.29 -8.64 -17.34
C HIS A 21 12.76 -9.93 -17.99
N TYR A 22 12.53 -10.98 -17.20
CA TYR A 22 12.00 -12.24 -17.73
C TYR A 22 10.58 -12.13 -18.30
N LYS A 23 9.75 -11.23 -17.77
CA LYS A 23 8.42 -10.97 -18.33
C LYS A 23 8.50 -10.30 -19.69
N GLU A 24 9.37 -9.31 -19.84
CA GLU A 24 9.62 -8.63 -21.11
C GLU A 24 10.20 -9.61 -22.13
N GLU A 25 11.17 -10.43 -21.72
CA GLU A 25 11.72 -11.49 -22.56
C GLU A 25 10.64 -12.48 -23.00
N LEU A 26 9.79 -12.94 -22.08
CA LEU A 26 8.69 -13.86 -22.42
C LEU A 26 7.69 -13.23 -23.40
N PHE A 27 7.40 -11.94 -23.26
CA PHE A 27 6.54 -11.21 -24.19
C PHE A 27 7.16 -11.16 -25.59
N ASN A 28 8.45 -10.80 -25.69
CA ASN A 28 9.17 -10.76 -26.96
C ASN A 28 9.25 -12.14 -27.62
N LEU A 29 9.53 -13.20 -26.86
CA LEU A 29 9.56 -14.58 -27.37
C LEU A 29 8.19 -15.04 -27.87
N ARG A 30 7.10 -14.63 -27.20
CA ARG A 30 5.73 -14.92 -27.66
C ARG A 30 5.40 -14.16 -28.93
N PHE A 31 5.83 -12.91 -29.03
CA PHE A 31 5.66 -12.10 -30.23
C PHE A 31 6.40 -12.74 -31.42
N GLN A 32 7.66 -13.12 -31.23
CA GLN A 32 8.46 -13.84 -32.24
C GLN A 32 7.85 -15.20 -32.63
N ALA A 33 7.23 -15.90 -31.68
CA ALA A 33 6.53 -17.15 -31.95
C ALA A 33 5.33 -16.95 -32.89
N VAL A 34 4.58 -15.86 -32.72
CA VAL A 34 3.43 -15.51 -33.56
C VAL A 34 3.88 -15.04 -34.95
N THR A 35 4.98 -14.29 -35.05
CA THR A 35 5.52 -13.83 -36.35
C THR A 35 6.28 -14.91 -37.11
N GLY A 36 6.45 -16.11 -36.53
CA GLY A 36 7.20 -17.21 -37.14
C GLY A 36 8.72 -17.02 -37.17
N GLN A 37 9.25 -15.98 -36.52
CA GLN A 37 10.68 -15.63 -36.50
C GLN A 37 11.43 -16.23 -35.29
N LEU A 38 10.79 -17.12 -34.53
CA LEU A 38 11.35 -17.66 -33.31
C LEU A 38 12.45 -18.70 -33.60
N ALA A 39 13.70 -18.31 -33.37
CA ALA A 39 14.84 -19.21 -33.55
C ALA A 39 14.90 -20.36 -32.54
N ASN A 40 14.47 -20.15 -31.28
CA ASN A 40 14.58 -21.17 -30.22
C ASN A 40 13.31 -21.31 -29.36
N PRO A 41 12.38 -22.22 -29.71
CA PRO A 41 11.18 -22.50 -28.94
C PRO A 41 11.44 -22.98 -27.50
N SER A 42 12.58 -23.63 -27.25
CA SER A 42 12.93 -24.12 -25.91
C SER A 42 13.15 -22.99 -24.91
N ARG A 43 13.52 -21.78 -25.38
CA ARG A 43 13.74 -20.61 -24.51
C ARG A 43 12.47 -20.18 -23.79
N ILE A 44 11.30 -20.29 -24.43
CA ILE A 44 10.00 -19.96 -23.80
C ILE A 44 9.76 -20.81 -22.55
N SER A 45 10.03 -22.13 -22.61
CA SER A 45 9.87 -23.02 -21.45
C SER A 45 10.84 -22.67 -20.33
N LEU A 46 12.08 -22.31 -20.67
CA LEU A 46 13.09 -21.91 -19.70
C LEU A 46 12.71 -20.62 -18.97
N VAL A 47 12.34 -19.56 -19.72
CA VAL A 47 11.94 -18.27 -19.15
C VAL A 47 10.71 -18.43 -18.25
N ARG A 48 9.70 -19.23 -18.66
CA ARG A 48 8.55 -19.55 -17.79
C ARG A 48 8.96 -20.19 -16.46
N ARG A 49 9.93 -21.11 -16.48
CA ARG A 49 10.44 -21.74 -15.25
C ARG A 49 11.23 -20.76 -14.39
N ASN A 50 12.04 -19.89 -14.99
CA ASN A 50 12.78 -18.86 -14.26
C ASN A 50 11.82 -17.87 -13.59
N ILE A 51 10.77 -17.43 -14.30
CA ILE A 51 9.69 -16.61 -13.71
C ILE A 51 9.05 -17.30 -12.51
N ALA A 52 8.71 -18.59 -12.63
CA ALA A 52 8.11 -19.36 -11.54
C ALA A 52 9.06 -19.44 -10.33
N ARG A 53 10.35 -19.73 -10.56
CA ARG A 53 11.38 -19.77 -9.52
C ARG A 53 11.52 -18.44 -8.80
N VAL A 54 11.72 -17.35 -9.53
CA VAL A 54 11.86 -16.01 -8.95
C VAL A 54 10.63 -15.66 -8.09
N LYS A 55 9.42 -15.94 -8.58
CA LYS A 55 8.20 -15.80 -7.78
C LYS A 55 8.22 -16.64 -6.51
N THR A 56 8.66 -17.89 -6.58
CA THR A 56 8.78 -18.75 -5.39
C THR A 56 9.73 -18.16 -4.34
N TYR A 57 10.87 -17.60 -4.75
CA TYR A 57 11.79 -16.93 -3.83
C TYR A 57 11.18 -15.67 -3.21
N LEU A 58 10.58 -14.79 -4.03
CA LEU A 58 9.88 -13.59 -3.52
C LEU A 58 8.79 -13.97 -2.51
N THR A 59 7.96 -14.96 -2.83
CA THR A 59 6.95 -15.46 -1.90
C THR A 59 7.59 -16.04 -0.63
N ARG A 60 8.70 -16.77 -0.73
CA ARG A 60 9.40 -17.30 0.46
C ARG A 60 9.90 -16.17 1.37
N MET A 61 10.49 -15.12 0.81
CA MET A 61 10.96 -13.94 1.56
C MET A 61 9.80 -13.22 2.22
N GLU A 62 8.71 -12.99 1.49
CA GLU A 62 7.48 -12.39 2.01
C GLU A 62 6.94 -13.20 3.19
N LYS A 63 6.88 -14.53 3.07
CA LYS A 63 6.43 -15.43 4.16
C LYS A 63 7.32 -15.36 5.39
N ALA A 64 8.65 -15.32 5.20
CA ALA A 64 9.60 -15.19 6.30
C ALA A 64 9.40 -13.86 7.04
N ARG A 65 9.29 -12.76 6.29
CA ARG A 65 9.00 -11.44 6.84
C ARG A 65 7.68 -11.41 7.62
N ILE A 66 6.61 -11.98 7.08
CA ILE A 66 5.31 -12.09 7.76
C ILE A 66 5.45 -12.88 9.05
N PHE A 67 6.18 -14.00 9.03
CA PHE A 67 6.42 -14.81 10.21
C PHE A 67 7.16 -14.02 11.30
N ASP A 68 8.21 -13.27 10.95
CA ASP A 68 8.94 -12.42 11.89
C ASP A 68 8.06 -11.31 12.47
N LEU A 69 7.18 -10.73 11.65
CA LEU A 69 6.19 -9.75 12.10
C LEU A 69 5.18 -10.38 13.08
N LEU A 70 4.63 -11.56 12.77
CA LEU A 70 3.75 -12.28 13.70
C LEU A 70 4.47 -12.62 15.01
N LYS A 71 5.74 -13.02 14.94
CA LYS A 71 6.56 -13.36 16.10
C LYS A 71 6.84 -12.16 16.98
N SER A 72 7.21 -11.02 16.40
CA SER A 72 7.41 -9.78 17.15
C SER A 72 6.11 -9.30 17.82
N GLU A 73 4.96 -9.40 17.13
CA GLU A 73 3.65 -9.09 17.68
C GLU A 73 3.25 -10.00 18.85
N TYR A 74 3.52 -11.30 18.71
CA TYR A 74 3.28 -12.27 19.77
C TYR A 74 4.17 -12.01 20.99
N ASN A 75 5.46 -11.75 20.79
CA ASN A 75 6.38 -11.43 21.88
C ASN A 75 5.97 -10.15 22.62
N ALA A 76 5.48 -9.14 21.90
CA ALA A 76 4.96 -7.92 22.50
C ALA A 76 3.70 -8.20 23.35
N LEU A 77 2.82 -9.11 22.91
CA LEU A 77 1.67 -9.58 23.68
C LEU A 77 2.11 -10.23 25.00
N LEU A 78 3.07 -11.16 24.93
CA LEU A 78 3.59 -11.84 26.12
C LEU A 78 4.19 -10.87 27.15
N LYS A 79 4.90 -9.84 26.66
CA LYS A 79 5.50 -8.81 27.52
C LYS A 79 4.45 -7.97 28.24
N GLU A 80 3.35 -7.63 27.58
CA GLU A 80 2.26 -6.82 28.16
C GLU A 80 1.42 -7.61 29.15
N GLU A 81 1.07 -8.86 28.83
CA GLU A 81 0.14 -9.68 29.63
C GLU A 81 0.85 -10.55 30.70
N LYS A 82 2.19 -10.55 30.77
CA LYS A 82 3.00 -11.37 31.69
C LYS A 82 2.56 -12.84 31.75
N ILE A 83 2.36 -13.45 30.58
CA ILE A 83 1.76 -14.78 30.45
C ILE A 83 2.82 -15.88 30.64
N ASP A 84 2.48 -16.90 31.44
CA ASP A 84 3.18 -18.18 31.44
C ASP A 84 2.86 -18.96 30.15
N THR A 85 3.79 -18.96 29.20
CA THR A 85 3.63 -19.62 27.90
C THR A 85 3.52 -21.15 28.00
N THR A 86 4.05 -21.74 29.07
CA THR A 86 4.05 -23.20 29.31
C THR A 86 2.69 -23.72 29.74
N LYS A 87 1.90 -22.89 30.44
CA LYS A 87 0.58 -23.26 30.97
C LYS A 87 -0.57 -22.95 30.02
N THR A 88 -0.34 -22.08 29.04
CA THR A 88 -1.39 -21.61 28.15
C THR A 88 -1.58 -22.51 26.93
N PRO A 89 -2.81 -22.96 26.63
CA PRO A 89 -3.10 -23.80 25.48
C PRO A 89 -2.92 -23.02 24.16
N LEU A 90 -2.62 -23.75 23.08
CA LEU A 90 -2.40 -23.19 21.74
C LEU A 90 -3.59 -22.35 21.25
N GLN A 91 -4.81 -22.85 21.46
CA GLN A 91 -6.04 -22.17 21.04
C GLN A 91 -6.18 -20.79 21.69
N GLU A 92 -5.84 -20.69 22.97
CA GLU A 92 -5.91 -19.43 23.71
C GLU A 92 -4.85 -18.44 23.22
N LYS A 93 -3.61 -18.90 22.97
CA LYS A 93 -2.55 -18.06 22.37
C LYS A 93 -3.00 -17.46 21.03
N ILE A 94 -3.62 -18.29 20.18
CA ILE A 94 -4.16 -17.86 18.88
C ILE A 94 -5.30 -16.84 19.08
N ALA A 95 -6.24 -17.12 19.99
CA ALA A 95 -7.37 -16.24 20.25
C ALA A 95 -6.93 -14.86 20.73
N ARG A 96 -5.99 -14.79 21.67
CA ARG A 96 -5.43 -13.54 22.19
C ARG A 96 -4.69 -12.76 21.11
N LEU A 97 -3.87 -13.42 20.30
CA LEU A 97 -3.17 -12.76 19.19
C LEU A 97 -4.15 -12.21 18.14
N LYS A 98 -5.19 -12.97 17.79
CA LYS A 98 -6.28 -12.50 16.91
C LYS A 98 -7.01 -11.29 17.50
N ALA A 99 -7.32 -11.32 18.79
CA ALA A 99 -7.97 -10.21 19.49
C ALA A 99 -7.09 -8.94 19.47
N ARG A 100 -5.79 -9.08 19.78
CA ARG A 100 -4.81 -7.98 19.71
C ARG A 100 -4.76 -7.34 18.33
N LEU A 101 -4.61 -8.14 17.27
CA LEU A 101 -4.59 -7.64 15.90
C LEU A 101 -5.91 -6.96 15.50
N SER A 102 -7.05 -7.50 15.93
CA SER A 102 -8.36 -6.88 15.73
C SER A 102 -8.46 -5.51 16.40
N VAL A 103 -8.01 -5.39 17.65
CA VAL A 103 -7.97 -4.11 18.37
C VAL A 103 -7.05 -3.11 17.67
N LYS A 104 -5.86 -3.53 17.22
CA LYS A 104 -4.96 -2.67 16.43
C LYS A 104 -5.60 -2.18 15.14
N ALA A 105 -6.25 -3.06 14.39
CA ALA A 105 -6.97 -2.68 13.16
C ALA A 105 -8.07 -1.65 13.44
N ARG A 106 -8.84 -1.84 14.53
CA ARG A 106 -9.87 -0.87 14.96
C ARG A 106 -9.27 0.49 15.29
N LYS A 107 -8.15 0.54 16.03
CA LYS A 107 -7.43 1.78 16.36
C LYS A 107 -6.97 2.52 15.11
N VAL A 108 -6.33 1.82 14.17
CA VAL A 108 -5.88 2.42 12.89
C VAL A 108 -7.06 2.96 12.07
N ASN A 109 -8.17 2.21 11.99
CA ASN A 109 -9.38 2.69 11.31
C ASN A 109 -9.99 3.93 11.99
N GLN A 110 -9.99 3.96 13.32
CA GLN A 110 -10.46 5.12 14.08
C GLN A 110 -9.57 6.33 13.81
N GLU A 111 -8.24 6.18 13.81
CA GLU A 111 -7.28 7.23 13.46
C GLU A 111 -7.46 7.74 12.02
N ILE A 112 -7.68 6.87 11.05
CA ILE A 112 -7.98 7.28 9.67
C ILE A 112 -9.25 8.13 9.65
N ARG A 113 -10.30 7.70 10.35
CA ARG A 113 -11.57 8.42 10.39
C ARG A 113 -11.42 9.80 11.06
N THR A 114 -10.74 9.88 12.20
CA THR A 114 -10.63 11.11 12.99
C THR A 114 -9.56 12.05 12.47
N ASN A 115 -8.33 11.56 12.28
CA ASN A 115 -7.18 12.38 11.96
C ASN A 115 -7.04 12.65 10.47
N CYS A 116 -7.64 11.83 9.60
CA CYS A 116 -7.55 12.03 8.15
C CYS A 116 -8.89 12.50 7.58
N ASP A 117 -9.93 11.69 7.66
CA ASP A 117 -11.17 11.97 6.91
C ASP A 117 -11.94 13.18 7.44
N LYS A 118 -12.10 13.28 8.77
CA LYS A 118 -12.74 14.46 9.38
C LYS A 118 -11.93 15.73 9.17
N LYS A 119 -10.62 15.70 9.43
CA LYS A 119 -9.75 16.88 9.24
C LYS A 119 -9.72 17.36 7.78
N VAL A 120 -9.65 16.44 6.81
CA VAL A 120 -9.71 16.82 5.39
C VAL A 120 -11.07 17.43 5.05
N ALA A 121 -12.18 16.91 5.60
CA ALA A 121 -13.50 17.49 5.38
C ALA A 121 -13.61 18.92 5.94
N GLU A 122 -13.05 19.16 7.13
CA GLU A 122 -12.98 20.49 7.76
C GLU A 122 -12.14 21.47 6.92
N LEU A 123 -10.93 21.08 6.52
CA LEU A 123 -10.07 21.92 5.66
C LEU A 123 -10.73 22.22 4.31
N LEU A 124 -11.43 21.26 3.70
CA LEU A 124 -12.17 21.51 2.47
C LEU A 124 -13.33 22.48 2.66
N LYS A 125 -13.99 22.47 3.82
CA LYS A 125 -15.05 23.44 4.15
C LYS A 125 -14.46 24.84 4.27
N ASN A 126 -13.32 24.98 4.93
CA ASN A 126 -12.62 26.25 5.07
C ASN A 126 -12.15 26.81 3.72
N ILE A 127 -11.47 26.00 2.90
CA ILE A 127 -11.07 26.36 1.53
C ILE A 127 -12.26 26.84 0.70
N ARG A 128 -13.41 26.16 0.75
CA ARG A 128 -14.63 26.60 0.05
C ARG A 128 -15.12 27.96 0.55
N GLY A 129 -15.03 28.22 1.85
CA GLY A 129 -15.33 29.52 2.46
C GLY A 129 -14.38 30.62 2.00
N GLU A 130 -13.07 30.35 1.98
CA GLU A 130 -12.04 31.29 1.50
C GLU A 130 -12.20 31.60 0.02
N ILE A 131 -12.44 30.59 -0.82
CA ILE A 131 -12.74 30.79 -2.25
C ILE A 131 -13.97 31.69 -2.40
N SER A 132 -15.03 31.45 -1.62
CA SER A 132 -16.25 32.28 -1.68
C SER A 132 -15.99 33.74 -1.28
N LYS A 133 -15.10 33.99 -0.32
CA LYS A 133 -14.66 35.35 0.06
C LYS A 133 -13.84 35.99 -1.06
N LYS A 134 -12.85 35.29 -1.61
CA LYS A 134 -11.99 35.78 -2.70
C LYS A 134 -12.80 36.09 -3.96
N LEU A 135 -13.80 35.28 -4.28
CA LEU A 135 -14.66 35.45 -5.46
C LEU A 135 -15.49 36.76 -5.41
N LYS A 136 -15.77 37.30 -4.21
CA LYS A 136 -16.41 38.61 -4.04
C LYS A 136 -15.46 39.79 -4.32
N ALA A 137 -14.16 39.59 -4.18
CA ALA A 137 -13.14 40.64 -4.29
C ALA A 137 -12.37 40.60 -5.63
N SER A 138 -12.21 39.43 -6.24
CA SER A 138 -11.45 39.22 -7.47
C SER A 138 -12.27 39.53 -8.73
N LYS A 139 -11.63 40.11 -9.76
CA LYS A 139 -12.19 40.28 -11.11
C LYS A 139 -11.25 39.68 -12.17
N GLY A 140 -11.78 39.31 -13.34
CA GLY A 140 -10.96 38.91 -14.49
C GLY A 140 -10.44 37.46 -14.40
N LYS A 141 -9.17 37.24 -14.74
CA LYS A 141 -8.60 35.88 -14.88
C LYS A 141 -8.62 35.08 -13.57
N ASP A 142 -8.38 35.72 -12.44
CA ASP A 142 -8.37 35.07 -11.12
C ASP A 142 -9.76 34.60 -10.71
N GLU A 143 -10.80 35.35 -11.06
CA GLU A 143 -12.19 34.97 -10.80
C GLU A 143 -12.57 33.70 -11.57
N VAL A 144 -12.15 33.57 -12.83
CA VAL A 144 -12.37 32.36 -13.66
C VAL A 144 -11.71 31.15 -13.02
N GLN A 145 -10.47 31.30 -12.54
CA GLN A 145 -9.73 30.23 -11.87
C GLN A 145 -10.41 29.81 -10.55
N LEU A 146 -10.85 30.77 -9.74
CA LEU A 146 -11.57 30.51 -8.49
C LEU A 146 -12.94 29.85 -8.73
N ARG A 147 -13.69 30.27 -9.76
CA ARG A 147 -14.95 29.62 -10.17
C ARG A 147 -14.72 28.17 -10.61
N ALA A 148 -13.68 27.92 -11.40
CA ALA A 148 -13.32 26.56 -11.84
C ALA A 148 -12.92 25.66 -10.67
N ALA A 149 -12.14 26.19 -9.73
CA ALA A 149 -11.75 25.50 -8.50
C ALA A 149 -12.98 25.18 -7.62
N SER A 150 -13.88 26.15 -7.44
CA SER A 150 -15.13 25.97 -6.67
C SER A 150 -16.01 24.86 -7.27
N LYS A 151 -16.20 24.86 -8.60
CA LYS A 151 -16.97 23.82 -9.29
C LYS A 151 -16.40 22.42 -9.03
N ARG A 152 -15.08 22.26 -9.19
CA ARG A 152 -14.38 21.00 -8.92
C ARG A 152 -14.53 20.53 -7.47
N LEU A 153 -14.45 21.45 -6.51
CA LEU A 153 -14.60 21.12 -5.10
C LEU A 153 -16.04 20.75 -4.73
N LYS A 154 -17.05 21.23 -5.47
CA LYS A 154 -18.46 20.90 -5.25
C LYS A 154 -18.82 19.50 -5.75
N ASP A 155 -18.13 19.00 -6.76
CA ASP A 155 -18.37 17.69 -7.35
C ASP A 155 -18.05 16.55 -6.36
N PRO A 156 -19.04 15.74 -5.92
CA PRO A 156 -18.82 14.67 -4.93
C PRO A 156 -17.96 13.53 -5.46
N LYS A 157 -17.90 13.37 -6.80
CA LYS A 157 -17.07 12.38 -7.49
C LYS A 157 -15.64 12.88 -7.77
N CYS A 158 -15.33 14.14 -7.48
CA CYS A 158 -14.02 14.70 -7.79
C CYS A 158 -12.95 14.10 -6.88
N THR A 159 -11.95 13.45 -7.49
CA THR A 159 -10.75 13.02 -6.78
C THR A 159 -9.76 14.18 -6.69
N ILE A 160 -9.55 14.68 -5.48
CA ILE A 160 -8.60 15.77 -5.22
C ILE A 160 -7.17 15.21 -5.35
N ARG A 161 -6.53 15.48 -6.48
CA ARG A 161 -5.13 15.10 -6.77
C ARG A 161 -4.14 16.11 -6.18
N LYS A 162 -2.88 15.69 -5.97
CA LYS A 162 -1.79 16.55 -5.45
C LYS A 162 -1.61 17.82 -6.31
N LYS A 163 -1.49 17.66 -7.63
CA LYS A 163 -1.41 18.76 -8.61
C LYS A 163 -2.51 19.82 -8.47
N PHE A 164 -3.70 19.44 -7.99
CA PHE A 164 -4.79 20.40 -7.78
C PHE A 164 -4.65 21.14 -6.45
N LEU A 165 -4.19 20.47 -5.40
CA LEU A 165 -3.85 21.11 -4.12
C LEU A 165 -2.69 22.10 -4.29
N ASP A 166 -1.69 21.74 -5.09
CA ASP A 166 -0.54 22.62 -5.37
C ASP A 166 -1.01 23.93 -6.02
N LYS A 167 -1.92 23.85 -7.01
CA LYS A 167 -2.56 25.02 -7.63
C LYS A 167 -3.40 25.85 -6.65
N LEU A 168 -4.09 25.22 -5.70
CA LEU A 168 -4.84 25.94 -4.68
C LEU A 168 -3.88 26.71 -3.75
N SER A 169 -2.75 26.10 -3.39
CA SER A 169 -1.69 26.76 -2.62
C SER A 169 -1.09 27.95 -3.38
N GLU A 170 -0.83 27.82 -4.69
CA GLU A 170 -0.38 28.93 -5.55
C GLU A 170 -1.38 30.10 -5.58
N MET A 171 -2.69 29.81 -5.50
CA MET A 171 -3.75 30.83 -5.37
C MET A 171 -3.87 31.41 -3.94
N GLY A 172 -2.93 31.09 -3.04
CA GLY A 172 -2.89 31.57 -1.66
C GLY A 172 -3.93 30.94 -0.75
N LEU A 173 -4.30 29.67 -0.96
CA LEU A 173 -5.14 28.87 -0.08
C LEU A 173 -4.24 27.89 0.70
N ASN A 174 -3.62 28.38 1.77
CA ASN A 174 -2.53 27.68 2.48
C ASN A 174 -2.97 26.33 3.08
N GLU A 175 -4.26 26.18 3.42
CA GLU A 175 -4.85 24.92 3.91
C GLU A 175 -4.74 23.76 2.91
N ALA A 176 -4.59 24.03 1.61
CA ALA A 176 -4.44 23.00 0.59
C ALA A 176 -3.14 22.18 0.78
N SER A 177 -2.08 22.81 1.27
CA SER A 177 -0.82 22.13 1.61
C SER A 177 -1.01 21.13 2.76
N GLN A 178 -1.80 21.49 3.78
CA GLN A 178 -2.12 20.63 4.92
C GLN A 178 -2.95 19.41 4.50
N ILE A 179 -3.84 19.56 3.51
CA ILE A 179 -4.58 18.40 2.95
C ILE A 179 -3.63 17.41 2.27
N ALA A 180 -2.57 17.90 1.61
CA ALA A 180 -1.60 17.02 0.96
C ALA A 180 -0.85 16.16 2.00
N THR A 181 -0.38 16.77 3.09
CA THR A 181 0.31 16.05 4.17
C THR A 181 -0.61 15.04 4.87
N ILE A 182 -1.86 15.42 5.16
CA ILE A 182 -2.84 14.50 5.76
C ILE A 182 -3.13 13.30 4.84
N LYS A 183 -3.18 13.50 3.52
CA LYS A 183 -3.35 12.39 2.56
C LYS A 183 -2.17 11.43 2.55
N GLU A 184 -0.96 11.94 2.66
CA GLU A 184 0.25 11.11 2.76
C GLU A 184 0.22 10.29 4.07
N ASN A 185 -0.18 10.91 5.19
CA ASN A 185 -0.41 10.23 6.46
C ASN A 185 -1.50 9.14 6.35
N LYS A 186 -2.62 9.45 5.70
CA LYS A 186 -3.70 8.47 5.45
C LYS A 186 -3.19 7.26 4.67
N ARG A 187 -2.35 7.47 3.65
CA ARG A 187 -1.73 6.38 2.87
C ARG A 187 -0.82 5.52 3.74
N ALA A 188 -0.03 6.12 4.63
CA ALA A 188 0.78 5.38 5.59
C ALA A 188 -0.08 4.50 6.51
N LYS A 189 -1.16 5.06 7.09
CA LYS A 189 -2.11 4.32 7.93
C LYS A 189 -2.85 3.21 7.20
N LEU A 190 -3.18 3.40 5.93
CA LEU A 190 -3.77 2.34 5.09
C LEU A 190 -2.77 1.19 4.84
N ARG A 191 -1.47 1.49 4.70
CA ARG A 191 -0.43 0.46 4.62
C ARG A 191 -0.28 -0.30 5.94
N GLU A 192 -0.30 0.38 7.08
CA GLU A 192 -0.33 -0.25 8.41
C GLU A 192 -1.54 -1.18 8.56
N LEU A 193 -2.73 -0.71 8.15
CA LEU A 193 -3.95 -1.52 8.19
C LEU A 193 -3.85 -2.77 7.31
N GLU A 194 -3.27 -2.64 6.12
CA GLU A 194 -3.10 -3.78 5.22
C GLU A 194 -2.11 -4.79 5.79
N ASN A 195 -1.02 -4.35 6.42
CA ASN A 195 -0.12 -5.25 7.14
C ASN A 195 -0.86 -6.03 8.23
N ILE A 196 -1.70 -5.38 9.04
CA ILE A 196 -2.49 -6.06 10.08
C ILE A 196 -3.44 -7.09 9.44
N ARG A 197 -4.08 -6.76 8.31
CA ARG A 197 -4.96 -7.69 7.59
C ARG A 197 -4.20 -8.89 7.03
N VAL A 198 -2.98 -8.70 6.53
CA VAL A 198 -2.11 -9.80 6.10
C VAL A 198 -1.83 -10.73 7.28
N LEU A 199 -1.42 -10.18 8.44
CA LEU A 199 -1.18 -10.98 9.65
C LEU A 199 -2.43 -11.77 10.09
N GLN A 200 -3.61 -11.14 10.02
CA GLN A 200 -4.88 -11.82 10.32
C GLN A 200 -5.16 -12.97 9.36
N ARG A 201 -5.00 -12.75 8.04
CA ARG A 201 -5.18 -13.78 7.00
C ARG A 201 -4.25 -14.98 7.21
N GLU A 202 -3.02 -14.71 7.61
CA GLU A 202 -2.00 -15.75 7.82
C GLU A 202 -2.29 -16.56 9.09
N LEU A 203 -2.77 -15.93 10.15
CA LEU A 203 -3.26 -16.64 11.34
C LEU A 203 -4.51 -17.48 11.05
N THR A 204 -5.40 -17.03 10.16
CA THR A 204 -6.55 -17.86 9.74
C THR A 204 -6.13 -19.02 8.85
N ALA A 205 -5.05 -18.85 8.08
CA ALA A 205 -4.45 -19.92 7.27
C ALA A 205 -3.63 -20.93 8.09
N GLY A 206 -3.57 -20.76 9.42
CA GLY A 206 -2.88 -21.68 10.33
C GLY A 206 -1.37 -21.45 10.43
N ARG A 207 -0.84 -20.32 9.93
CA ARG A 207 0.56 -19.95 10.16
C ARG A 207 0.71 -19.31 11.52
N LEU A 208 1.40 -20.01 12.42
CA LEU A 208 1.58 -19.60 13.81
C LEU A 208 3.00 -19.10 14.04
N PRO A 209 3.21 -18.06 14.88
CA PRO A 209 4.54 -17.53 15.18
C PRO A 209 5.31 -18.29 16.29
N PHE A 210 4.73 -19.36 16.84
CA PHE A 210 5.26 -20.15 17.96
C PHE A 210 5.14 -21.64 17.67
#